data_AF-A0A7W7WSW7-F1
#
_entry.id   AF-A0A7W7WSW7-F1
#
_cell.length_a   1.000
_cell.length_b   1.000
_cell.length_c   1.000
_cell.angle_alpha   90.00
_cell.angle_beta   90.00
_cell.angle_gamma   90.00
#
_symmetry.space_group_name_H-M   'P 1'
#
loop_
_entity.id
_entity.type
_entity.pdbx_description
1 polymer ?
#
loop_
_entity_poly.entity_id
_entity_poly.type
_entity_poly.pdbx_seq_one_letter_code
_entity_poly.pdbx_strand_id
1 'polypeptide(L)'
;MRRQGHFMALAMTGALLTGCAVEGDAPLAADEVPLPVVTGANASSGPESLVGSWTLAGVGEKGTGTILRLASHDLYVFGSRCGTLSGSWQADVDGVFVAKIFGAPTATQGIRGCERASEQTPRWLRRVVAYRFDGRVVVLLDGLGQPVARLIPGATPTPVPELATTEVEPAVVTEQFRRAVAPAAELPATLIPADRQRLMGRWIPVDGHRAAYVEFAADGEWRASDGCNDQDGRWVSAPRGTLLGVAGPVTLAACDNVPVASWLWTVRRAGFDGEILVLLDARAVETGRLRRVD
;
A
#
# COMPACT_ATOMS: atom_id res chain seq x y z
N MET A 1 55.43 18.41 -13.15
CA MET A 1 56.48 18.28 -12.11
C MET A 1 56.07 17.19 -11.13
N ARG A 2 57.01 16.26 -10.85
CA ARG A 2 57.15 15.25 -9.76
C ARG A 2 55.90 14.84 -8.97
N ARG A 3 55.40 13.58 -9.05
CA ARG A 3 55.90 12.30 -8.44
C ARG A 3 56.26 12.43 -6.95
N GLN A 4 55.59 11.66 -6.09
CA GLN A 4 56.20 10.59 -5.29
C GLN A 4 55.15 9.85 -4.44
N GLY A 5 55.10 8.53 -4.59
CA GLY A 5 54.57 7.62 -3.58
C GLY A 5 55.73 6.99 -2.81
N HIS A 6 55.42 6.31 -1.70
CA HIS A 6 56.32 5.34 -1.07
C HIS A 6 55.54 4.11 -0.57
N PHE A 7 55.92 2.98 -1.16
CA PHE A 7 55.82 1.62 -0.62
C PHE A 7 56.94 1.38 0.40
N MET A 8 56.68 0.52 1.40
CA MET A 8 57.50 -0.61 1.91
C MET A 8 57.18 -0.84 3.40
N ALA A 9 56.65 -2.00 3.82
CA ALA A 9 57.34 -3.30 4.04
C ALA A 9 58.24 -3.27 5.30
N LEU A 10 58.49 -4.32 6.09
CA LEU A 10 58.01 -5.68 6.34
C LEU A 10 59.02 -6.26 7.36
N ALA A 11 58.62 -7.01 8.39
CA ALA A 11 59.41 -8.05 9.14
C ALA A 11 58.63 -8.43 10.43
N MET A 12 58.20 -9.68 10.70
CA MET A 12 58.95 -10.93 11.00
C MET A 12 59.96 -10.72 12.15
N THR A 13 60.12 -11.51 13.21
CA THR A 13 59.88 -12.93 13.52
C THR A 13 60.14 -13.15 15.03
N GLY A 14 59.69 -14.25 15.67
CA GLY A 14 60.39 -14.79 16.86
C GLY A 14 59.54 -15.60 17.85
N ALA A 15 59.82 -16.89 17.96
CA ALA A 15 59.12 -17.93 18.74
C ALA A 15 59.76 -18.23 20.12
N LEU A 16 59.04 -18.92 21.03
CA LEU A 16 59.33 -20.30 21.54
C LEU A 16 58.54 -20.69 22.83
N LEU A 17 57.82 -21.82 22.72
CA LEU A 17 57.63 -22.99 23.62
C LEU A 17 57.18 -22.90 25.10
N THR A 18 56.15 -23.73 25.44
CA THR A 18 56.13 -24.82 26.47
C THR A 18 54.74 -25.50 26.43
N GLY A 19 54.59 -26.81 26.14
CA GLY A 19 54.42 -27.94 27.08
C GLY A 19 52.95 -28.10 27.55
N CYS A 20 52.23 -29.24 27.53
CA CYS A 20 52.53 -30.67 27.49
C CYS A 20 51.40 -31.47 26.80
N ALA A 21 51.73 -32.68 26.35
CA ALA A 21 50.82 -33.68 25.79
C ALA A 21 50.20 -34.57 26.87
N VAL A 22 48.95 -35.01 26.67
CA VAL A 22 48.43 -36.31 27.11
C VAL A 22 47.51 -36.83 26.01
N GLU A 23 47.90 -37.95 25.40
CA GLU A 23 47.10 -38.76 24.46
C GLU A 23 46.08 -39.61 25.23
N GLY A 24 44.84 -39.55 24.79
CA GLY A 24 43.78 -40.50 25.10
C GLY A 24 42.98 -40.74 23.83
N ASP A 25 43.05 -41.97 23.33
CA ASP A 25 42.61 -42.39 22.01
C ASP A 25 41.10 -42.75 21.99
N ALA A 26 40.48 -42.54 20.81
CA ALA A 26 39.16 -42.96 20.31
C ALA A 26 37.87 -42.19 20.70
N PRO A 27 36.84 -42.15 19.82
CA PRO A 27 36.82 -42.16 18.35
C PRO A 27 36.19 -40.89 17.73
N LEU A 28 36.42 -40.68 16.43
CA LEU A 28 35.89 -39.61 15.60
C LEU A 28 34.35 -39.47 15.70
N ALA A 29 33.88 -38.60 16.59
CA ALA A 29 32.60 -37.93 16.41
C ALA A 29 32.86 -36.81 15.41
N ALA A 30 32.24 -36.91 14.23
CA ALA A 30 32.23 -35.84 13.26
C ALA A 30 31.81 -34.54 13.97
N ASP A 31 32.64 -33.50 13.85
CA ASP A 31 32.26 -32.13 14.17
C ASP A 31 30.93 -31.87 13.45
N GLU A 32 29.84 -31.91 14.22
CA GLU A 32 28.57 -31.37 13.81
C GLU A 32 28.78 -29.86 13.78
N VAL A 33 29.30 -29.38 12.64
CA VAL A 33 29.35 -27.95 12.32
C VAL A 33 27.93 -27.45 12.61
N PRO A 34 27.74 -26.49 13.54
CA PRO A 34 26.43 -25.91 13.72
C PRO A 34 26.07 -25.28 12.39
N LEU A 35 25.15 -25.92 11.66
CA LEU A 35 24.52 -25.28 10.52
C LEU A 35 24.02 -23.94 11.04
N PRO A 36 24.26 -22.82 10.34
CA PRO A 36 23.63 -21.58 10.73
C PRO A 36 22.15 -21.88 10.83
N VAL A 37 21.61 -21.74 12.04
CA VAL A 37 20.18 -21.64 12.24
C VAL A 37 19.80 -20.46 11.38
N VAL A 38 19.30 -20.74 10.18
CA VAL A 38 18.51 -19.79 9.43
C VAL A 38 17.27 -19.65 10.30
N THR A 39 17.38 -18.80 11.33
CA THR A 39 16.23 -18.15 11.94
C THR A 39 15.45 -17.67 10.75
N GLY A 40 14.29 -18.31 10.51
CA GLY A 40 13.51 -18.11 9.32
C GLY A 40 13.50 -16.63 9.02
N ALA A 41 13.99 -16.26 7.83
CA ALA A 41 13.65 -14.95 7.30
C ALA A 41 12.13 -14.90 7.44
N ASN A 42 11.64 -14.13 8.42
CA ASN A 42 10.22 -13.90 8.59
C ASN A 42 9.76 -13.51 7.20
N ALA A 43 9.03 -14.41 6.54
CA ALA A 43 8.47 -14.12 5.24
C ALA A 43 7.67 -12.86 5.49
N SER A 44 8.15 -11.72 4.98
CA SER A 44 7.56 -10.46 5.38
C SER A 44 6.08 -10.54 5.07
N SER A 45 5.25 -10.40 6.10
CA SER A 45 3.80 -10.41 5.97
C SER A 45 3.27 -8.99 5.94
N GLY A 46 4.12 -8.02 5.57
CA GLY A 46 3.75 -6.62 5.44
C GLY A 46 3.19 -6.27 4.05
N PRO A 47 2.70 -5.04 3.87
CA PRO A 47 2.14 -4.55 2.61
C PRO A 47 3.10 -4.66 1.42
N GLU A 48 4.42 -4.61 1.65
CA GLU A 48 5.43 -4.75 0.62
C GLU A 48 5.38 -6.10 -0.11
N SER A 49 4.92 -7.14 0.57
CA SER A 49 4.74 -8.49 -0.02
C SER A 49 3.50 -8.60 -0.89
N LEU A 50 2.65 -7.56 -0.95
CA LEU A 50 1.55 -7.47 -1.91
C LEU A 50 2.02 -7.01 -3.29
N VAL A 51 3.20 -6.38 -3.39
CA VAL A 51 3.75 -5.92 -4.66
C VAL A 51 4.08 -7.11 -5.54
N GLY A 52 3.47 -7.14 -6.74
CA GLY A 52 3.62 -8.25 -7.66
C GLY A 52 2.44 -8.40 -8.62
N SER A 53 2.50 -9.45 -9.43
CA SER A 53 1.45 -9.83 -10.37
C SER A 53 0.80 -11.13 -9.92
N TRP A 54 -0.54 -11.09 -9.80
CA TRP A 54 -1.32 -12.13 -9.14
C TRP A 54 -2.43 -12.64 -10.04
N THR A 55 -2.56 -13.96 -10.16
CA THR A 55 -3.75 -14.57 -10.76
C THR A 55 -4.92 -14.42 -9.79
N LEU A 56 -6.01 -13.83 -10.26
CA LEU A 56 -7.24 -13.67 -9.50
C LEU A 56 -8.04 -14.97 -9.50
N ALA A 57 -8.33 -15.49 -8.31
CA ALA A 57 -9.17 -16.67 -8.10
C ALA A 57 -10.31 -16.37 -7.12
N GLY A 58 -11.41 -17.13 -7.23
CA GLY A 58 -12.55 -17.03 -6.32
C GLY A 58 -13.51 -15.86 -6.59
N VAL A 59 -13.29 -15.07 -7.63
CA VAL A 59 -14.22 -14.00 -8.02
C VAL A 59 -15.27 -14.53 -9.00
N GLY A 60 -16.52 -14.62 -8.56
CA GLY A 60 -17.63 -15.17 -9.36
C GLY A 60 -18.22 -14.22 -10.41
N GLU A 61 -17.74 -12.98 -10.49
CA GLU A 61 -18.22 -11.97 -11.43
C GLU A 61 -17.58 -12.18 -12.81
N LYS A 62 -18.38 -12.39 -13.86
CA LYS A 62 -17.85 -12.54 -15.23
C LYS A 62 -17.21 -11.24 -15.71
N GLY A 63 -16.06 -11.35 -16.38
CA GLY A 63 -15.38 -10.22 -17.00
C GLY A 63 -14.64 -9.29 -16.03
N THR A 64 -14.35 -9.76 -14.82
CA THR A 64 -13.75 -8.97 -13.72
C THR A 64 -12.26 -8.70 -13.86
N GLY A 65 -11.59 -9.39 -14.77
CA GLY A 65 -10.13 -9.51 -14.80
C GLY A 65 -9.65 -10.89 -14.41
N THR A 66 -8.49 -11.27 -14.92
CA THR A 66 -7.80 -12.53 -14.60
C THR A 66 -6.51 -12.29 -13.81
N ILE A 67 -5.93 -11.10 -13.90
CA ILE A 67 -4.68 -10.74 -13.23
C ILE A 67 -4.85 -9.40 -12.52
N LEU A 68 -4.47 -9.36 -11.24
CA LEU A 68 -4.27 -8.13 -10.48
C LEU A 68 -2.77 -7.88 -10.36
N ARG A 69 -2.29 -6.75 -10.85
CA ARG A 69 -0.92 -6.27 -10.59
C ARG A 69 -0.98 -5.15 -9.58
N LEU A 70 -0.15 -5.25 -8.55
CA LEU A 70 0.05 -4.23 -7.53
C LEU A 70 1.50 -3.75 -7.65
N ALA A 71 1.69 -2.50 -8.07
CA ALA A 71 2.97 -1.81 -8.08
C ALA A 71 3.02 -0.80 -6.91
N SER A 72 4.05 0.05 -6.85
CA SER A 72 4.15 1.07 -5.80
C SER A 72 2.97 2.04 -5.90
N HIS A 73 1.94 1.84 -5.07
CA HIS A 73 0.66 2.54 -5.04
C HIS A 73 -0.26 2.38 -6.26
N ASP A 74 0.26 1.98 -7.42
CA ASP A 74 -0.56 1.73 -8.62
C ASP A 74 -1.11 0.30 -8.64
N LEU A 75 -2.33 0.15 -9.16
CA LEU A 75 -2.94 -1.14 -9.41
C LEU A 75 -3.42 -1.26 -10.86
N TYR A 76 -3.37 -2.47 -11.39
CA TYR A 76 -3.88 -2.80 -12.71
C TYR A 76 -4.67 -4.11 -12.68
N VAL A 77 -5.80 -4.13 -13.37
CA VAL A 77 -6.64 -5.33 -13.55
C VAL A 77 -6.66 -5.69 -15.03
N PHE A 78 -5.95 -6.75 -15.39
CA PHE A 78 -5.86 -7.26 -16.76
C PHE A 78 -6.90 -8.33 -17.04
N GLY A 79 -7.27 -8.50 -18.31
CA GLY A 79 -8.25 -9.52 -18.73
C GLY A 79 -9.69 -9.18 -18.36
N SER A 80 -9.97 -7.92 -17.99
CA SER A 80 -11.34 -7.44 -17.80
C SER A 80 -12.01 -7.28 -19.17
N ARG A 81 -13.34 -7.40 -19.19
CA ARG A 81 -14.14 -7.20 -20.42
C ARG A 81 -14.01 -5.78 -20.98
N CYS A 82 -13.65 -4.82 -20.12
CA CYS A 82 -13.47 -3.42 -20.46
C CYS A 82 -11.98 -3.07 -20.63
N GLY A 83 -11.16 -4.01 -21.09
CA GLY A 83 -9.72 -3.81 -21.21
C GLY A 83 -9.00 -3.75 -19.86
N THR A 84 -7.77 -3.22 -19.86
CA THR A 84 -6.98 -3.10 -18.62
C THR A 84 -7.46 -1.92 -17.79
N LEU A 85 -7.98 -2.19 -16.61
CA LEU A 85 -8.37 -1.13 -15.67
C LEU A 85 -7.14 -0.72 -14.86
N SER A 86 -6.99 0.58 -14.59
CA SER A 86 -5.92 1.13 -13.78
C SER A 86 -6.47 1.95 -12.61
N GLY A 87 -5.70 2.03 -11.53
CA GLY A 87 -6.07 2.84 -10.39
C GLY A 87 -5.01 2.79 -9.30
N SER A 88 -5.43 2.97 -8.05
CA SER A 88 -4.50 3.04 -6.93
C SER A 88 -4.97 2.22 -5.74
N TRP A 89 -4.01 1.76 -4.96
CA TRP A 89 -4.23 0.97 -3.76
C TRP A 89 -3.32 1.42 -2.62
N GLN A 90 -3.75 1.13 -1.39
CA GLN A 90 -2.96 1.25 -0.17
C GLN A 90 -3.29 0.11 0.79
N ALA A 91 -2.33 -0.21 1.64
CA ALA A 91 -2.48 -1.18 2.70
C ALA A 91 -1.60 -0.81 3.90
N ASP A 92 -1.90 -1.38 5.06
CA ASP A 92 -1.08 -1.23 6.25
C ASP A 92 -0.66 -2.59 6.84
N VAL A 93 0.20 -2.52 7.85
CA VAL A 93 0.74 -3.70 8.54
C VAL A 93 -0.29 -4.46 9.39
N ASP A 94 -1.44 -3.86 9.66
CA ASP A 94 -2.53 -4.48 10.42
C ASP A 94 -3.49 -5.29 9.52
N GLY A 95 -3.19 -5.37 8.22
CA GLY A 95 -4.01 -6.12 7.27
C GLY A 95 -5.12 -5.31 6.62
N VAL A 96 -5.14 -3.98 6.74
CA VAL A 96 -6.13 -3.12 6.08
C VAL A 96 -5.74 -2.92 4.61
N PHE A 97 -6.73 -2.89 3.72
CA PHE A 97 -6.53 -2.71 2.28
C PHE A 97 -7.61 -1.81 1.69
N VAL A 98 -7.23 -0.85 0.86
CA VAL A 98 -8.14 -0.03 0.08
C VAL A 98 -7.63 0.10 -1.35
N ALA A 99 -8.54 0.07 -2.31
CA ALA A 99 -8.23 0.16 -3.73
C ALA A 99 -9.40 0.75 -4.51
N LYS A 100 -9.09 1.50 -5.57
CA LYS A 100 -10.07 2.09 -6.49
C LYS A 100 -9.53 2.14 -7.91
N ILE A 101 -10.40 1.92 -8.88
CA ILE A 101 -10.15 2.14 -10.32
C ILE A 101 -10.44 3.60 -10.65
N PHE A 102 -9.52 4.20 -11.43
CA PHE A 102 -9.61 5.57 -11.93
C PHE A 102 -9.44 5.66 -13.46
N GLY A 103 -9.04 4.56 -14.11
CA GLY A 103 -8.72 4.55 -15.52
C GLY A 103 -9.16 3.27 -16.22
N ALA A 104 -9.51 3.42 -17.49
CA ALA A 104 -9.76 2.35 -18.44
C ALA A 104 -9.31 2.82 -19.84
N PRO A 105 -9.03 1.91 -20.79
CA PRO A 105 -8.58 2.30 -22.12
C PRO A 105 -9.68 3.07 -22.86
N THR A 106 -9.28 4.03 -23.70
CA THR A 106 -10.22 4.79 -24.55
C THR A 106 -10.92 3.89 -25.57
N ALA A 107 -10.29 2.79 -25.98
CA ALA A 107 -10.85 1.76 -26.88
C ALA A 107 -12.09 1.04 -26.29
N THR A 108 -12.43 1.26 -25.01
CA THR A 108 -13.68 0.77 -24.44
C THR A 108 -14.91 1.54 -24.89
N GLN A 109 -14.73 2.71 -25.53
CA GLN A 109 -15.82 3.48 -26.13
C GLN A 109 -16.54 2.64 -27.20
N GLY A 110 -17.81 2.31 -26.95
CA GLY A 110 -18.63 1.47 -27.82
C GLY A 110 -18.80 0.02 -27.34
N ILE A 111 -18.06 -0.43 -26.32
CA ILE A 111 -18.34 -1.71 -25.65
C ILE A 111 -19.49 -1.50 -24.66
N ARG A 112 -20.64 -2.13 -24.93
CA ARG A 112 -21.83 -2.02 -24.07
C ARG A 112 -21.50 -2.37 -22.62
N GLY A 113 -21.76 -1.43 -21.71
CA GLY A 113 -21.55 -1.61 -20.27
C GLY A 113 -20.12 -1.35 -19.80
N CYS A 114 -19.29 -0.69 -20.63
CA CYS A 114 -17.95 -0.22 -20.28
C CYS A 114 -17.82 1.32 -20.33
N GLU A 115 -18.92 2.03 -20.57
CA GLU A 115 -18.95 3.50 -20.77
C GLU A 115 -18.44 4.26 -19.54
N ARG A 116 -18.54 3.65 -18.35
CA ARG A 116 -18.07 4.19 -17.07
C ARG A 116 -17.02 3.30 -16.41
N ALA A 117 -16.27 2.51 -17.21
CA ALA A 117 -15.29 1.57 -16.67
C ALA A 117 -14.15 2.27 -15.89
N SER A 118 -13.79 3.49 -16.27
CA SER A 118 -12.82 4.33 -15.56
C SER A 118 -13.35 4.91 -14.25
N GLU A 119 -14.67 5.08 -14.12
CA GLU A 119 -15.32 5.68 -12.95
C GLU A 119 -15.82 4.61 -11.95
N GLN A 120 -15.88 3.34 -12.37
CA GLN A 120 -16.47 2.27 -11.58
C GLN A 120 -15.43 1.22 -11.20
N THR A 121 -15.10 1.19 -9.91
CA THR A 121 -14.37 0.05 -9.34
C THR A 121 -15.23 -1.21 -9.41
N PRO A 122 -14.73 -2.36 -9.91
CA PRO A 122 -15.48 -3.61 -9.94
C PRO A 122 -16.07 -3.99 -8.58
N ARG A 123 -17.25 -4.64 -8.58
CA ARG A 123 -18.00 -4.91 -7.33
C ARG A 123 -17.19 -5.73 -6.33
N TRP A 124 -16.42 -6.71 -6.79
CA TRP A 124 -15.55 -7.49 -5.91
C TRP A 124 -14.51 -6.60 -5.22
N LEU A 125 -13.81 -5.74 -5.97
CA LEU A 125 -12.75 -4.88 -5.43
C LEU A 125 -13.31 -3.83 -4.46
N ARG A 126 -14.52 -3.29 -4.73
CA ARG A 126 -15.22 -2.40 -3.80
C ARG A 126 -15.60 -3.04 -2.46
N ARG A 127 -15.72 -4.37 -2.39
CA ARG A 127 -15.98 -5.06 -1.12
C ARG A 127 -14.72 -5.28 -0.29
N VAL A 128 -13.56 -5.31 -0.92
CA VAL A 128 -12.29 -5.58 -0.23
C VAL A 128 -11.94 -4.41 0.68
N VAL A 129 -11.72 -4.70 1.96
CA VAL A 129 -11.26 -3.73 2.96
C VAL A 129 -10.05 -4.22 3.75
N ALA A 130 -9.67 -5.49 3.57
CA ALA A 130 -8.57 -6.10 4.29
C ALA A 130 -7.89 -7.18 3.44
N TYR A 131 -6.71 -7.60 3.87
CA TYR A 131 -5.92 -8.67 3.28
C TYR A 131 -5.29 -9.55 4.37
N ARG A 132 -4.95 -10.78 4.00
CA ARG A 132 -4.20 -11.70 4.85
C ARG A 132 -3.36 -12.65 4.02
N PHE A 133 -2.20 -13.02 4.51
CA PHE A 133 -1.37 -14.06 3.90
C PHE A 133 -1.82 -15.46 4.34
N ASP A 134 -1.92 -16.37 3.37
CA ASP A 134 -2.16 -17.80 3.50
C ASP A 134 -1.01 -18.53 2.78
N GLY A 135 0.13 -18.63 3.46
CA GLY A 135 1.40 -18.96 2.82
C GLY A 135 1.79 -17.92 1.78
N ARG A 136 1.94 -18.33 0.51
CA ARG A 136 2.22 -17.42 -0.61
C ARG A 136 0.97 -16.85 -1.27
N VAL A 137 -0.22 -17.32 -0.89
CA VAL A 137 -1.49 -16.81 -1.43
C VAL A 137 -1.93 -15.64 -0.57
N VAL A 138 -2.38 -14.56 -1.19
CA VAL A 138 -3.03 -13.46 -0.46
C VAL A 138 -4.54 -13.67 -0.54
N VAL A 139 -5.23 -13.59 0.58
CA VAL A 139 -6.68 -13.59 0.65
C VAL A 139 -7.14 -12.16 0.87
N LEU A 140 -7.91 -11.62 -0.08
CA LEU A 140 -8.58 -10.33 0.05
C LEU A 140 -9.93 -10.54 0.75
N LEU A 141 -10.23 -9.71 1.73
CA LEU A 141 -11.33 -9.90 2.67
C LEU A 141 -12.30 -8.71 2.63
N ASP A 142 -13.58 -8.99 2.85
CA ASP A 142 -14.58 -7.95 3.06
C ASP A 142 -14.66 -7.47 4.52
N GLY A 143 -15.58 -6.54 4.79
CA GLY A 143 -15.77 -5.95 6.13
C GLY A 143 -16.28 -6.93 7.19
N LEU A 144 -16.69 -8.14 6.81
CA LEU A 144 -17.05 -9.23 7.71
C LEU A 144 -15.91 -10.25 7.85
N GLY A 145 -14.74 -9.98 7.26
CA GLY A 145 -13.61 -10.90 7.23
C GLY A 145 -13.80 -12.09 6.29
N GLN A 146 -14.79 -12.05 5.38
CA GLN A 146 -15.04 -13.14 4.45
C GLN A 146 -14.15 -13.03 3.19
N PRO A 147 -13.66 -14.14 2.64
CA PRO A 147 -12.88 -14.14 1.41
C PRO A 147 -13.67 -13.57 0.22
N VAL A 148 -13.11 -12.54 -0.43
CA VAL A 148 -13.63 -11.94 -1.67
C VAL A 148 -12.86 -12.44 -2.88
N ALA A 149 -11.54 -12.56 -2.76
CA ALA A 149 -10.65 -13.02 -3.82
C ALA A 149 -9.40 -13.68 -3.22
N ARG A 150 -8.78 -14.58 -3.97
CA ARG A 150 -7.46 -15.14 -3.69
C ARG A 150 -6.49 -14.69 -4.77
N LEU A 151 -5.32 -14.21 -4.36
CA LEU A 151 -4.23 -13.77 -5.22
C LEU A 151 -3.18 -14.87 -5.24
N ILE A 152 -3.04 -15.54 -6.39
CA ILE A 152 -2.06 -16.61 -6.58
C ILE A 152 -0.83 -16.00 -7.27
N PRO A 153 0.39 -16.13 -6.71
CA PRO A 153 1.56 -15.44 -7.21
C PRO A 153 2.02 -15.98 -8.57
N GLY A 154 2.70 -15.13 -9.35
CA GLY A 154 3.42 -15.52 -10.56
C GLY A 154 2.65 -15.30 -11.86
N ALA A 155 1.59 -14.49 -11.85
CA ALA A 155 0.93 -14.11 -13.10
C ALA A 155 1.85 -13.24 -13.96
N THR A 156 1.78 -13.42 -15.28
CA THR A 156 2.48 -12.57 -16.24
C THR A 156 1.44 -11.88 -17.12
N PRO A 157 1.18 -10.57 -16.93
CA PRO A 157 0.30 -9.82 -17.81
C PRO A 157 0.83 -9.87 -19.25
N THR A 158 -0.07 -10.10 -20.22
CA THR A 158 0.28 -9.94 -21.62
C THR A 158 0.37 -8.45 -21.94
N PRO A 159 1.48 -7.96 -22.52
CA PRO A 159 1.57 -6.59 -23.00
C PRO A 159 0.43 -6.27 -23.97
N VAL A 160 -0.26 -5.17 -23.73
CA VAL A 160 -1.22 -4.59 -24.70
C VAL A 160 -0.63 -3.29 -25.24
N PRO A 161 -0.89 -2.93 -26.52
CA PRO A 161 -0.24 -1.78 -27.17
C PRO A 161 -0.44 -0.44 -26.47
N GLU A 162 -1.49 -0.32 -25.66
CA GLU A 162 -1.92 0.91 -24.98
C GLU A 162 -1.19 1.14 -23.64
N LEU A 163 -0.51 0.13 -23.10
CA LEU A 163 0.24 0.24 -21.85
C LEU A 163 1.72 0.46 -22.12
N ALA A 164 2.35 1.30 -21.30
CA ALA A 164 3.81 1.42 -21.33
C ALA A 164 4.45 0.11 -20.87
N THR A 165 5.64 -0.22 -21.40
CA THR A 165 6.35 -1.46 -21.06
C THR A 165 6.58 -1.60 -19.54
N THR A 166 6.79 -0.49 -18.84
CA THR A 166 6.94 -0.42 -17.38
C THR A 166 5.70 -0.84 -16.58
N GLU A 167 4.51 -0.79 -17.19
CA GLU A 167 3.24 -1.17 -16.55
C GLU A 167 2.98 -2.67 -16.59
N VAL A 168 3.72 -3.39 -17.43
CA VAL A 168 3.64 -4.86 -17.57
C VAL A 168 4.89 -5.59 -17.07
N GLU A 169 5.99 -4.87 -16.85
CA GLU A 169 7.18 -5.38 -16.18
C GLU A 169 6.90 -5.82 -14.73
N PRO A 170 7.67 -6.81 -14.20
CA PRO A 170 7.58 -7.20 -12.80
C PRO A 170 7.69 -5.99 -11.86
N ALA A 171 6.71 -5.83 -10.98
CA ALA A 171 6.71 -4.73 -10.03
C ALA A 171 7.85 -4.89 -9.02
N VAL A 172 8.62 -3.82 -8.80
CA VAL A 172 9.75 -3.80 -7.87
C VAL A 172 9.37 -3.05 -6.60
N VAL A 173 9.68 -3.62 -5.45
CA VAL A 173 9.56 -2.94 -4.15
C VAL A 173 10.68 -1.91 -4.04
N THR A 174 10.33 -0.64 -4.17
CA THR A 174 11.26 0.47 -3.99
C THR A 174 11.45 0.79 -2.50
N GLU A 175 12.57 1.42 -2.18
CA GLU A 175 12.84 1.90 -0.83
C GLU A 175 11.89 3.04 -0.41
N GLN A 176 11.46 3.88 -1.37
CA GLN A 176 10.40 4.87 -1.13
C GLN A 176 9.10 4.18 -0.71
N PHE A 177 8.71 3.10 -1.40
CA PHE A 177 7.51 2.36 -1.06
C PHE A 177 7.61 1.69 0.32
N ARG A 178 8.74 1.06 0.65
CA ARG A 178 8.96 0.48 2.00
C ARG A 178 8.74 1.50 3.11
N ARG A 179 9.22 2.73 2.94
CA ARG A 179 8.97 3.82 3.89
C ARG A 179 7.51 4.24 3.94
N ALA A 180 6.82 4.27 2.80
CA ALA A 180 5.42 4.67 2.71
C ALA A 180 4.43 3.67 3.35
N VAL A 181 4.83 2.40 3.45
CA VAL A 181 4.03 1.31 4.03
C VAL A 181 4.56 0.79 5.37
N ALA A 182 5.61 1.42 5.90
CA ALA A 182 6.10 1.15 7.25
C ALA A 182 4.95 1.35 8.28
N PRO A 183 5.00 0.66 9.43
CA PRO A 183 4.02 0.85 10.49
C PRO A 183 3.82 2.33 10.81
N ALA A 184 2.59 2.80 10.71
CA ALA A 184 2.25 4.17 11.06
C ALA A 184 2.34 4.37 12.57
N ALA A 185 2.81 5.55 12.98
CA ALA A 185 2.83 5.97 14.37
C ALA A 185 1.44 5.82 15.03
N GLU A 186 1.46 5.60 16.34
CA GLU A 186 0.23 5.50 17.12
C GLU A 186 -0.53 6.82 17.12
N LEU A 187 -1.84 6.75 17.29
CA LEU A 187 -2.66 7.94 17.46
C LEU A 187 -2.23 8.66 18.76
N PRO A 188 -1.98 9.99 18.73
CA PRO A 188 -1.72 10.75 19.95
C PRO A 188 -2.79 10.53 21.01
N ALA A 189 -2.39 10.31 22.27
CA ALA A 189 -3.30 9.98 23.37
C ALA A 189 -4.33 11.07 23.70
N THR A 190 -4.13 12.30 23.20
CA THR A 190 -5.07 13.42 23.32
C THR A 190 -6.26 13.31 22.37
N LEU A 191 -6.19 12.43 21.35
CA LEU A 191 -7.24 12.26 20.36
C LEU A 191 -8.05 10.99 20.63
N ILE A 192 -9.36 11.09 20.43
CA ILE A 192 -10.24 9.92 20.46
C ILE A 192 -10.17 9.23 19.08
N PRO A 193 -9.83 7.94 18.98
CA PRO A 193 -9.79 7.24 17.70
C PRO A 193 -11.07 7.42 16.89
N ALA A 194 -10.94 7.78 15.62
CA ALA A 194 -12.09 7.88 14.73
C ALA A 194 -12.59 6.47 14.38
N ASP A 195 -13.91 6.27 14.49
CA ASP A 195 -14.58 5.09 13.96
C ASP A 195 -15.33 5.40 12.66
N ARG A 196 -15.73 4.34 11.96
CA ARG A 196 -16.39 4.44 10.67
C ARG A 196 -17.66 5.29 10.72
N GLN A 197 -18.49 5.13 11.75
CA GLN A 197 -19.79 5.79 11.84
C GLN A 197 -19.62 7.28 12.08
N ARG A 198 -18.70 7.67 12.95
CA ARG A 198 -18.40 9.07 13.23
C ARG A 198 -17.76 9.78 12.04
N LEU A 199 -16.97 9.09 11.22
CA LEU A 199 -16.38 9.67 10.00
C LEU A 199 -17.43 10.00 8.93
N MET A 200 -18.54 9.26 8.86
CA MET A 200 -19.54 9.43 7.82
C MET A 200 -20.17 10.85 7.82
N GLY A 201 -20.44 11.34 6.62
CA GLY A 201 -21.01 12.65 6.37
C GLY A 201 -20.00 13.66 5.87
N ARG A 202 -20.41 14.93 5.82
CA ARG A 202 -19.65 16.02 5.23
C ARG A 202 -18.87 16.81 6.27
N TRP A 203 -17.64 17.12 5.93
CA TRP A 203 -16.66 17.84 6.72
C TRP A 203 -16.09 18.98 5.91
N ILE A 204 -15.83 20.09 6.56
CA ILE A 204 -15.16 21.25 5.94
C ILE A 204 -13.90 21.58 6.72
N PRO A 205 -12.82 21.99 6.04
CA PRO A 205 -11.61 22.46 6.71
C PRO A 205 -11.93 23.54 7.73
N VAL A 206 -11.25 23.50 8.88
CA VAL A 206 -11.35 24.58 9.88
C VAL A 206 -10.80 25.88 9.28
N ASP A 207 -9.70 25.77 8.53
CA ASP A 207 -9.06 26.87 7.80
C ASP A 207 -8.92 26.55 6.31
N GLY A 208 -8.90 27.59 5.48
CA GLY A 208 -8.71 27.47 4.03
C GLY A 208 -9.94 27.89 3.21
N HIS A 209 -10.04 27.35 2.00
CA HIS A 209 -11.06 27.75 1.03
C HIS A 209 -12.48 27.36 1.50
N ARG A 210 -13.42 28.31 1.50
CA ARG A 210 -14.78 28.11 2.06
C ARG A 210 -15.63 27.07 1.35
N ALA A 211 -15.34 26.84 0.06
CA ALA A 211 -16.01 25.81 -0.74
C ALA A 211 -15.33 24.43 -0.62
N ALA A 212 -14.19 24.33 0.06
CA ALA A 212 -13.52 23.05 0.24
C ALA A 212 -14.28 22.17 1.23
N TYR A 213 -14.36 20.88 0.93
CA TYR A 213 -15.03 19.89 1.78
C TYR A 213 -14.51 18.49 1.48
N VAL A 214 -14.78 17.55 2.39
CA VAL A 214 -14.74 16.11 2.14
C VAL A 214 -16.00 15.47 2.70
N GLU A 215 -16.59 14.54 1.97
CA GLU A 215 -17.75 13.75 2.38
C GLU A 215 -17.39 12.27 2.32
N PHE A 216 -17.49 11.60 3.47
CA PHE A 216 -17.27 10.16 3.58
C PHE A 216 -18.61 9.43 3.48
N ALA A 217 -18.79 8.66 2.41
CA ALA A 217 -20.00 7.89 2.18
C ALA A 217 -19.95 6.49 2.82
N ALA A 218 -21.12 5.96 3.18
CA ALA A 218 -21.26 4.69 3.89
C ALA A 218 -20.80 3.47 3.06
N ASP A 219 -20.71 3.59 1.74
CA ASP A 219 -20.21 2.57 0.82
C ASP A 219 -18.67 2.54 0.73
N GLY A 220 -17.98 3.44 1.44
CA GLY A 220 -16.52 3.56 1.44
C GLY A 220 -15.98 4.45 0.33
N GLU A 221 -16.83 5.11 -0.46
CA GLU A 221 -16.40 6.19 -1.35
C GLU A 221 -16.25 7.50 -0.55
N TRP A 222 -15.39 8.39 -1.02
CA TRP A 222 -15.40 9.78 -0.58
C TRP A 222 -15.45 10.73 -1.77
N ARG A 223 -16.08 11.87 -1.58
CA ARG A 223 -16.11 13.00 -2.53
C ARG A 223 -15.61 14.24 -1.82
N ALA A 224 -14.96 15.13 -2.54
CA ALA A 224 -14.40 16.35 -1.98
C ALA A 224 -14.38 17.46 -3.01
N SER A 225 -14.17 18.66 -2.51
CA SER A 225 -13.64 19.77 -3.30
C SER A 225 -12.47 20.38 -2.54
N ASP A 226 -11.42 20.77 -3.25
CA ASP A 226 -10.35 21.62 -2.68
C ASP A 226 -10.73 23.12 -2.69
N GLY A 227 -11.92 23.46 -3.18
CA GLY A 227 -12.38 24.81 -3.43
C GLY A 227 -12.50 25.16 -4.92
N CYS A 228 -11.82 24.44 -5.79
CA CYS A 228 -11.73 24.73 -7.23
C CYS A 228 -11.93 23.49 -8.12
N ASN A 229 -11.53 22.33 -7.61
CA ASN A 229 -11.59 21.05 -8.29
C ASN A 229 -12.41 20.07 -7.45
N ASP A 230 -13.27 19.31 -8.12
CA ASP A 230 -13.89 18.14 -7.52
C ASP A 230 -12.88 16.99 -7.49
N GLN A 231 -12.93 16.22 -6.42
CA GLN A 231 -12.00 15.13 -6.14
C GLN A 231 -12.77 13.97 -5.54
N ASP A 232 -12.32 12.76 -5.79
CA ASP A 232 -12.96 11.57 -5.24
C ASP A 232 -11.97 10.44 -5.04
N GLY A 233 -12.42 9.45 -4.29
CA GLY A 233 -11.58 8.33 -3.92
C GLY A 233 -12.33 7.31 -3.09
N ARG A 234 -11.57 6.39 -2.49
CA ARG A 234 -12.10 5.36 -1.59
C ARG A 234 -11.39 5.43 -0.25
N TRP A 235 -12.10 5.09 0.82
CA TRP A 235 -11.58 5.07 2.18
C TRP A 235 -11.99 3.80 2.93
N VAL A 236 -11.14 3.40 3.87
CA VAL A 236 -11.39 2.34 4.84
C VAL A 236 -10.90 2.80 6.19
N SER A 237 -11.72 2.57 7.23
CA SER A 237 -11.33 2.77 8.62
C SER A 237 -11.22 1.42 9.34
N ALA A 238 -10.27 1.30 10.27
CA ALA A 238 -10.08 0.14 11.12
C ALA A 238 -9.82 0.58 12.57
N PRO A 239 -9.70 -0.35 13.54
CA PRO A 239 -9.49 -0.01 14.94
C PRO A 239 -8.27 0.91 15.18
N ARG A 240 -8.23 1.52 16.37
CA ARG A 240 -7.16 2.45 16.80
C ARG A 240 -7.03 3.70 15.91
N GLY A 241 -8.13 4.08 15.25
CA GLY A 241 -8.17 5.29 14.42
C GLY A 241 -7.46 5.11 13.09
N THR A 242 -7.21 3.88 12.67
CA THR A 242 -6.64 3.61 11.35
C THR A 242 -7.60 4.12 10.28
N LEU A 243 -7.08 4.95 9.37
CA LEU A 243 -7.79 5.45 8.20
C LEU A 243 -6.84 5.38 7.01
N LEU A 244 -7.24 4.68 5.97
CA LEU A 244 -6.54 4.65 4.69
C LEU A 244 -7.45 5.23 3.61
N GLY A 245 -6.86 5.96 2.67
CA GLY A 245 -7.54 6.48 1.50
C GLY A 245 -6.71 6.32 0.23
N VAL A 246 -7.41 6.26 -0.90
CA VAL A 246 -6.85 6.45 -2.24
C VAL A 246 -7.59 7.60 -2.89
N ALA A 247 -6.89 8.38 -3.70
CA ALA A 247 -7.40 9.54 -4.40
C ALA A 247 -7.16 9.37 -5.91
N GLY A 248 -8.13 9.81 -6.71
CA GLY A 248 -8.00 9.82 -8.16
C GLY A 248 -7.16 10.99 -8.68
N PRO A 249 -6.85 10.99 -9.99
CA PRO A 249 -6.27 12.15 -10.64
C PRO A 249 -7.25 13.32 -10.59
N VAL A 250 -6.71 14.54 -10.50
CA VAL A 250 -7.50 15.78 -10.45
C VAL A 250 -7.01 16.72 -11.54
N THR A 251 -7.94 17.43 -12.19
CA THR A 251 -7.57 18.55 -13.05
C THR A 251 -7.11 19.70 -12.17
N LEU A 252 -5.96 20.30 -12.45
CA LEU A 252 -5.43 21.39 -11.64
C LEU A 252 -5.96 22.74 -12.14
N ALA A 253 -6.95 23.30 -11.46
CA ALA A 253 -7.25 24.72 -11.55
C ALA A 253 -6.25 25.54 -10.70
N ALA A 254 -5.74 26.63 -11.26
CA ALA A 254 -4.84 27.55 -10.54
C ALA A 254 -5.65 28.44 -9.58
N CYS A 255 -5.63 28.11 -8.29
CA CYS A 255 -6.25 28.90 -7.22
C CYS A 255 -5.63 28.54 -5.86
N ASP A 256 -5.95 29.32 -4.83
CA ASP A 256 -5.57 29.02 -3.44
C ASP A 256 -6.48 27.92 -2.87
N ASN A 257 -6.15 26.67 -3.18
CA ASN A 257 -6.92 25.49 -2.83
C ASN A 257 -6.51 24.85 -1.48
N VAL A 258 -7.32 23.90 -1.01
CA VAL A 258 -7.03 23.09 0.17
C VAL A 258 -6.57 21.69 -0.28
N PRO A 259 -5.47 21.12 0.23
CA PRO A 259 -4.90 19.88 -0.32
C PRO A 259 -5.65 18.60 0.14
N VAL A 260 -6.96 18.54 -0.07
CA VAL A 260 -7.84 17.46 0.42
C VAL A 260 -7.43 16.09 -0.13
N ALA A 261 -7.23 15.91 -1.43
CA ALA A 261 -6.75 14.61 -1.94
C ALA A 261 -5.41 14.19 -1.35
N SER A 262 -4.50 15.14 -1.08
CA SER A 262 -3.22 14.83 -0.44
C SER A 262 -3.42 14.33 0.99
N TRP A 263 -4.34 14.93 1.75
CA TRP A 263 -4.72 14.43 3.08
C TRP A 263 -5.21 12.99 3.00
N LEU A 264 -6.16 12.70 2.10
CA LEU A 264 -6.75 11.36 1.97
C LEU A 264 -5.78 10.33 1.36
N TRP A 265 -4.80 10.77 0.58
CA TRP A 265 -3.75 9.91 0.07
C TRP A 265 -2.72 9.55 1.15
N THR A 266 -2.38 10.49 2.03
CA THR A 266 -1.30 10.30 3.01
C THR A 266 -1.79 9.86 4.39
N VAL A 267 -3.10 9.92 4.64
CA VAL A 267 -3.68 9.58 5.93
C VAL A 267 -3.34 8.14 6.34
N ARG A 268 -2.98 7.99 7.61
CA ARG A 268 -2.81 6.69 8.27
C ARG A 268 -3.57 6.59 9.58
N ARG A 269 -3.82 7.74 10.22
CA ARG A 269 -4.63 7.84 11.42
C ARG A 269 -5.63 8.98 11.30
N ALA A 270 -6.78 8.79 11.93
CA ALA A 270 -7.77 9.82 12.18
C ALA A 270 -8.22 9.74 13.63
N GLY A 271 -8.38 10.90 14.24
CA GLY A 271 -8.87 11.05 15.60
C GLY A 271 -9.73 12.29 15.75
N PHE A 272 -10.43 12.36 16.87
CA PHE A 272 -11.28 13.48 17.23
C PHE A 272 -10.70 14.24 18.41
N ASP A 273 -10.60 15.56 18.23
CA ASP A 273 -10.35 16.56 19.26
C ASP A 273 -11.68 17.27 19.55
N GLY A 274 -12.43 16.74 20.50
CA GLY A 274 -13.86 17.06 20.66
C GLY A 274 -14.66 16.67 19.40
N GLU A 275 -15.26 17.66 18.73
CA GLU A 275 -16.01 17.48 17.47
C GLU A 275 -15.16 17.73 16.21
N ILE A 276 -13.88 18.08 16.39
CA ILE A 276 -12.97 18.35 15.28
C ILE A 276 -12.30 17.06 14.84
N LEU A 277 -12.46 16.71 13.57
CA LEU A 277 -11.75 15.61 12.93
C LEU A 277 -10.31 16.05 12.61
N VAL A 278 -9.36 15.27 13.08
CA VAL A 278 -7.92 15.45 12.83
C VAL A 278 -7.41 14.29 11.99
N LEU A 279 -6.80 14.60 10.84
CA LEU A 279 -6.17 13.65 9.93
C LEU A 279 -4.66 13.70 10.11
N LEU A 280 -4.03 12.53 10.16
CA LEU A 280 -2.61 12.39 10.48
C LEU A 280 -1.92 11.48 9.46
N ASP A 281 -0.69 11.85 9.08
CA ASP A 281 0.17 11.04 8.22
C ASP A 281 0.76 9.82 8.98
N ALA A 282 1.60 9.04 8.29
CA ALA A 282 2.28 7.88 8.85
C ALA A 282 3.18 8.18 10.06
N ARG A 283 3.58 9.44 10.27
CA ARG A 283 4.45 9.88 11.38
C ARG A 283 3.65 10.59 12.48
N ALA A 284 2.32 10.49 12.45
CA ALA A 284 1.41 11.21 13.33
C ALA A 284 1.56 12.75 13.22
N VAL A 285 1.97 13.25 12.06
CA VAL A 285 1.94 14.69 11.76
C VAL A 285 0.54 15.03 11.29
N GLU A 286 -0.06 16.07 11.89
CA GLU A 286 -1.35 16.60 11.48
C GLU A 286 -1.28 17.14 10.06
N THR A 287 -2.11 16.60 9.17
CA THR A 287 -2.21 17.05 7.78
C THR A 287 -3.47 17.85 7.54
N GLY A 288 -4.58 17.52 8.21
CA GLY A 288 -5.86 18.20 8.03
C GLY A 288 -6.68 18.26 9.32
N ARG A 289 -7.40 19.38 9.48
CA ARG A 289 -8.31 19.63 10.59
C ARG A 289 -9.65 20.09 10.06
N LEU A 290 -10.72 19.37 10.41
CA LEU A 290 -12.04 19.55 9.81
C LEU A 290 -13.15 19.58 10.86
N ARG A 291 -14.16 20.40 10.59
CA ARG A 291 -15.42 20.44 11.37
C ARG A 291 -16.56 19.87 10.55
N ARG A 292 -17.53 19.27 11.22
CA ARG A 292 -18.72 18.71 10.55
C ARG A 292 -19.57 19.84 9.96
N VAL A 293 -20.23 19.55 8.85
CA VAL A 293 -21.34 20.35 8.33
C VAL A 293 -22.61 19.75 8.92
N ASP A 294 -23.40 20.59 9.60
CA ASP A 294 -24.72 20.21 10.12
C ASP A 294 -25.71 19.92 8.99
#